data_AF-A0A7X8C912-F1
#
_entry.id   AF-A0A7X8C912-F1
#
_cell.length_a   1.000
_cell.length_b   1.000
_cell.length_c   1.000
_cell.angle_alpha   90.00
_cell.angle_beta   90.00
_cell.angle_gamma   90.00
#
_symmetry.space_group_name_H-M   'P 1'
#
loop_
_entity.id
_entity.type
_entity.pdbx_description
1 polymer ?
#
loop_
_entity_poly.entity_id
_entity_poly.type
_entity_poly.pdbx_seq_one_letter_code
_entity_poly.pdbx_strand_id
1 'polypeptide(L)'
;MSQSSLNKIFSFFLLFLLFVLPACDDRPKNVLSKKEMVEVLTEYHLLHGTLQVSNKYYTPESNLYFQYLLQKHGVTQAEFDSSMVWYAKNPKKFERIYADVQLRLNNLREDIVKGKFQSFDSIGFRMLTNNLWNLHPSYHFTSDSVRTKLPFKIQQPYLMTQDIYELRFLQRIAPQDSSVDPYVVMRIHYANGKTDSIFQKTFNDSILRRYTLRLRARLPYKIDSITGLLLGCKQYKGTFYVQLDSIRLLRYFVPEWQDSLRQMVEKNANSPEKFPAKKVRPKRN
;
A
#
# COMPACT_ATOMS: atom_id res chain seq x y z
N MET A 1 -37.12 -54.55 -20.30
CA MET A 1 -35.89 -53.75 -20.45
C MET A 1 -34.83 -54.60 -21.13
N SER A 2 -34.31 -54.15 -22.27
CA SER A 2 -33.36 -54.91 -23.09
C SER A 2 -32.00 -55.05 -22.38
N GLN A 3 -31.39 -56.24 -22.46
CA GLN A 3 -30.11 -56.60 -21.83
C GLN A 3 -28.95 -55.66 -22.26
N SER A 4 -29.06 -55.03 -23.43
CA SER A 4 -28.14 -54.01 -23.94
C SER A 4 -28.15 -52.71 -23.12
N SER A 5 -29.29 -52.32 -22.55
CA SER A 5 -29.42 -51.10 -21.74
C SER A 5 -28.79 -51.25 -20.34
N LEU A 6 -28.87 -52.43 -19.74
CA LEU A 6 -28.23 -52.77 -18.47
C LEU A 6 -26.70 -52.78 -18.56
N ASN A 7 -26.14 -53.32 -19.65
CA ASN A 7 -24.68 -53.35 -19.85
C ASN A 7 -24.07 -51.96 -20.08
N LYS A 8 -24.83 -51.03 -20.72
CA LYS A 8 -24.38 -49.64 -20.89
C LYS A 8 -24.38 -48.87 -19.57
N ILE A 9 -25.39 -49.08 -18.72
CA ILE A 9 -25.46 -48.46 -17.39
C ILE A 9 -24.34 -49.01 -16.49
N PHE A 10 -24.10 -50.33 -16.52
CA PHE A 10 -23.01 -50.95 -15.77
C PHE A 10 -21.63 -50.48 -16.24
N SER A 11 -21.42 -50.36 -17.56
CA SER A 11 -20.19 -49.80 -18.13
C SER A 11 -19.98 -48.33 -17.73
N PHE A 12 -21.05 -47.54 -17.64
CA PHE A 12 -20.97 -46.15 -17.20
C PHE A 12 -20.64 -46.04 -15.70
N PHE A 13 -21.23 -46.92 -14.87
CA PHE A 13 -20.91 -47.01 -13.44
C PHE A 13 -19.46 -47.46 -13.20
N LEU A 14 -18.96 -48.42 -13.99
CA LEU A 14 -17.58 -48.91 -13.90
C LEU A 14 -16.57 -47.82 -14.32
N LEU A 15 -16.90 -47.01 -15.33
CA LEU A 15 -16.09 -45.86 -15.77
C LEU A 15 -16.10 -44.74 -14.72
N PHE A 16 -17.24 -44.52 -14.04
CA PHE A 16 -17.34 -43.55 -12.96
C PHE A 16 -16.57 -44.01 -11.71
N LEU A 17 -16.60 -45.30 -11.38
CA LEU A 17 -15.86 -45.88 -10.25
C LEU A 17 -14.33 -45.75 -10.41
N LEU A 18 -13.83 -45.76 -11.65
CA LEU A 18 -12.41 -45.51 -11.98
C LEU A 18 -11.97 -44.06 -11.70
N PHE A 19 -12.90 -43.10 -11.62
CA PHE A 19 -12.61 -41.70 -11.27
C PHE A 19 -12.65 -41.41 -9.76
N VAL A 20 -13.07 -42.38 -8.92
CA VAL A 20 -13.20 -42.19 -7.46
C VAL A 20 -12.10 -42.91 -6.68
N LEU A 21 -10.99 -43.32 -7.30
CA LEU A 21 -9.83 -43.75 -6.53
C LEU A 21 -9.24 -42.52 -5.83
N PRO A 22 -9.36 -42.37 -4.49
CA PRO A 22 -8.55 -41.36 -3.82
C PRO A 22 -7.09 -41.73 -4.09
N ALA A 23 -6.33 -40.81 -4.66
CA ALA A 23 -4.88 -40.95 -4.74
C ALA A 23 -4.39 -41.13 -3.30
N CYS A 24 -4.05 -42.36 -2.93
CA CYS A 24 -3.57 -42.70 -1.60
C CYS A 24 -2.18 -42.07 -1.46
N ASP A 25 -2.13 -40.86 -0.90
CA ASP A 25 -0.89 -40.18 -0.59
C ASP A 25 -0.45 -40.64 0.80
N ASP A 26 0.75 -41.23 0.90
CA ASP A 26 1.41 -41.63 2.17
C ASP A 26 1.77 -40.43 3.08
N ARG A 27 1.09 -39.30 2.89
CA ARG A 27 1.30 -38.04 3.58
C ARG A 27 0.52 -38.05 4.90
N PRO A 28 1.18 -37.78 6.04
CA PRO A 28 0.49 -37.56 7.31
C PRO A 28 -0.52 -36.41 7.21
N LYS A 29 -1.63 -36.49 7.96
CA LYS A 29 -2.70 -35.49 7.90
C LYS A 29 -2.24 -34.05 8.23
N ASN A 30 -1.19 -33.90 9.03
CA ASN A 30 -0.61 -32.62 9.47
C ASN A 30 0.53 -32.11 8.57
N VAL A 31 0.81 -32.78 7.45
CA VAL A 31 1.79 -32.34 6.45
C VAL A 31 1.01 -31.74 5.30
N LEU A 32 1.35 -30.55 4.83
CA LEU A 32 0.74 -29.87 3.70
C LEU A 32 0.87 -30.67 2.40
N SER A 33 -0.15 -30.61 1.57
CA SER A 33 -0.14 -31.25 0.25
C SER A 33 0.88 -30.58 -0.66
N LYS A 34 1.23 -31.24 -1.77
CA LYS A 34 2.13 -30.67 -2.78
C LYS A 34 1.65 -29.26 -3.20
N LYS A 35 0.35 -29.10 -3.46
CA LYS A 35 -0.22 -27.83 -3.93
C LYS A 35 -0.11 -26.74 -2.86
N GLU A 36 -0.49 -27.04 -1.62
CA GLU A 36 -0.40 -26.10 -0.50
C GLU A 36 1.05 -25.69 -0.24
N MET A 37 1.99 -26.64 -0.25
CA MET A 37 3.41 -26.34 -0.12
C MET A 37 3.93 -25.44 -1.24
N VAL A 38 3.54 -25.69 -2.50
CA VAL A 38 3.93 -24.82 -3.62
C VAL A 38 3.40 -23.40 -3.42
N GLU A 39 2.15 -23.25 -2.97
CA GLU A 39 1.55 -21.94 -2.70
C GLU A 39 2.25 -21.19 -1.57
N VAL A 40 2.42 -21.85 -0.42
CA VAL A 40 3.07 -21.27 0.76
C VAL A 40 4.54 -20.94 0.48
N LEU A 41 5.31 -21.85 -0.12
CA LEU A 41 6.73 -21.62 -0.39
C LEU A 41 6.97 -20.54 -1.45
N THR A 42 6.10 -20.45 -2.47
CA THR A 42 6.20 -19.38 -3.47
C THR A 42 6.06 -18.01 -2.79
N GLU A 43 5.03 -17.82 -1.96
CA GLU A 43 4.85 -16.56 -1.23
C GLU A 43 5.92 -16.33 -0.17
N TYR A 44 6.40 -17.40 0.49
CA TYR A 44 7.48 -17.31 1.46
C TYR A 44 8.75 -16.75 0.83
N HIS A 45 9.17 -17.25 -0.34
CA HIS A 45 10.36 -16.75 -1.03
C HIS A 45 10.20 -15.31 -1.53
N LEU A 46 8.99 -14.92 -1.96
CA LEU A 46 8.70 -13.53 -2.33
C LEU A 46 8.78 -12.60 -1.11
N LEU A 47 8.18 -13.00 0.01
CA LEU A 47 8.24 -12.26 1.27
C LEU A 47 9.68 -12.14 1.76
N HIS A 48 10.41 -13.26 1.77
CA HIS A 48 11.81 -13.34 2.18
C HIS A 48 12.69 -12.39 1.36
N GLY A 49 12.61 -12.46 0.03
CA GLY A 49 13.33 -11.55 -0.86
C GLY A 49 12.96 -10.08 -0.63
N THR A 50 11.69 -9.79 -0.35
CA THR A 50 11.22 -8.43 -0.04
C THR A 50 11.79 -7.91 1.29
N LEU A 51 11.81 -8.75 2.33
CA LEU A 51 12.35 -8.40 3.64
C LEU A 51 13.87 -8.25 3.60
N GLN A 52 14.56 -9.06 2.81
CA GLN A 52 16.00 -8.91 2.59
C GLN A 52 16.33 -7.60 1.88
N VAL A 53 15.65 -7.29 0.77
CA VAL A 53 15.87 -6.04 0.04
C VAL A 53 15.58 -4.82 0.92
N SER A 54 14.59 -4.90 1.82
CA SER A 54 14.20 -3.81 2.72
C SER A 54 14.98 -3.72 4.04
N ASN A 55 16.02 -4.55 4.25
CA ASN A 55 16.78 -4.67 5.51
C ASN A 55 15.91 -4.97 6.75
N LYS A 56 14.74 -5.58 6.56
CA LYS A 56 13.80 -5.96 7.64
C LYS A 56 13.85 -7.44 8.01
N TYR A 57 14.76 -8.19 7.40
CA TYR A 57 14.84 -9.63 7.61
C TYR A 57 15.25 -10.02 9.04
N TYR A 58 16.17 -9.26 9.66
CA TYR A 58 16.68 -9.55 11.00
C TYR A 58 15.91 -8.85 12.13
N THR A 59 14.75 -8.30 11.83
CA THR A 59 13.95 -7.55 12.80
C THR A 59 12.82 -8.42 13.35
N PRO A 60 12.32 -8.20 14.57
CA PRO A 60 11.22 -8.99 15.15
C PRO A 60 9.97 -9.04 14.27
N GLU A 61 9.76 -8.02 13.44
CA GLU A 61 8.64 -7.91 12.51
C GLU A 61 8.68 -8.98 11.40
N SER A 62 9.85 -9.53 11.04
CA SER A 62 9.98 -10.61 10.05
C SER A 62 9.11 -11.83 10.41
N ASN A 63 9.09 -12.20 11.70
CA ASN A 63 8.28 -13.30 12.21
C ASN A 63 6.78 -13.00 12.12
N LEU A 64 6.37 -11.74 12.33
CA LEU A 64 4.97 -11.34 12.22
C LEU A 64 4.48 -11.45 10.76
N TYR A 65 5.30 -11.04 9.79
CA TYR A 65 4.95 -11.20 8.37
C TYR A 65 4.84 -12.67 7.97
N PHE A 66 5.72 -13.51 8.49
CA PHE A 66 5.66 -14.94 8.23
C PHE A 66 4.42 -15.60 8.85
N GLN A 67 4.08 -15.26 10.10
CA GLN A 67 2.84 -15.74 10.74
C GLN A 67 1.59 -15.32 9.97
N TYR A 68 1.55 -14.07 9.51
CA TYR A 68 0.45 -13.59 8.68
C TYR A 68 0.34 -14.35 7.34
N LEU A 69 1.47 -14.63 6.69
CA LEU A 69 1.51 -15.43 5.47
C LEU A 69 0.90 -16.81 5.71
N LEU A 70 1.31 -17.49 6.79
CA LEU A 70 0.75 -18.81 7.13
C LEU A 70 -0.76 -18.72 7.38
N GLN A 71 -1.21 -17.72 8.14
CA GLN A 71 -2.63 -17.48 8.40
C GLN A 71 -3.43 -17.25 7.11
N LYS A 72 -2.89 -16.50 6.15
CA LYS A 72 -3.53 -16.26 4.84
C LYS A 72 -3.77 -17.55 4.07
N HIS A 73 -2.87 -18.53 4.20
CA HIS A 73 -3.02 -19.85 3.58
C HIS A 73 -3.83 -20.84 4.45
N GLY A 74 -4.33 -20.41 5.61
CA GLY A 74 -5.03 -21.28 6.55
C GLY A 74 -4.12 -22.34 7.19
N VAL A 75 -2.81 -22.08 7.23
CA VAL A 75 -1.78 -22.99 7.71
C VAL A 75 -1.29 -22.55 9.08
N THR A 76 -1.11 -23.49 10.00
CA THR A 76 -0.43 -23.21 11.28
C THR A 76 1.08 -23.36 11.15
N GLN A 77 1.84 -22.68 12.01
CA GLN A 77 3.30 -22.84 12.06
C GLN A 77 3.71 -24.31 12.29
N ALA A 78 3.01 -25.02 13.16
CA ALA A 78 3.29 -26.43 13.43
C ALA A 78 3.09 -27.33 12.19
N GLU A 79 2.05 -27.08 11.39
CA GLU A 79 1.82 -27.81 10.13
C GLU A 79 2.91 -27.48 9.10
N PHE A 80 3.27 -26.21 8.95
CA PHE A 80 4.35 -25.81 8.05
C PHE A 80 5.69 -26.45 8.45
N ASP A 81 6.07 -26.35 9.71
CA ASP A 81 7.33 -26.90 10.22
C ASP A 81 7.36 -28.44 10.09
N SER A 82 6.25 -29.11 10.42
CA SER A 82 6.09 -30.55 10.21
C SER A 82 6.23 -30.94 8.74
N SER A 83 5.67 -30.12 7.85
CA SER A 83 5.75 -30.33 6.40
C SER A 83 7.18 -30.19 5.90
N MET A 84 7.89 -29.14 6.32
CA MET A 84 9.29 -28.92 5.96
C MET A 84 10.17 -30.11 6.37
N VAL A 85 10.00 -30.63 7.59
CA VAL A 85 10.73 -31.82 8.06
C VAL A 85 10.38 -33.06 7.22
N TRP A 86 9.10 -33.27 6.92
CA TRP A 86 8.66 -34.43 6.17
C TRP A 86 9.16 -34.39 4.71
N TYR A 87 9.05 -33.25 4.03
CA TYR A 87 9.54 -33.10 2.65
C TYR A 87 11.06 -33.15 2.56
N ALA A 88 11.80 -32.65 3.56
CA ALA A 88 13.25 -32.82 3.64
C ALA A 88 13.67 -34.30 3.66
N LYS A 89 12.85 -35.18 4.27
CA LYS A 89 13.06 -36.64 4.26
C LYS A 89 12.57 -37.32 2.98
N ASN A 90 11.84 -36.60 2.12
CA ASN A 90 11.26 -37.11 0.87
C ASN A 90 11.78 -36.28 -0.34
N PRO A 91 13.08 -36.33 -0.66
CA PRO A 91 13.72 -35.40 -1.58
C PRO A 91 13.10 -35.39 -2.98
N LYS A 92 12.69 -36.54 -3.52
CA LYS A 92 12.00 -36.60 -4.83
C LYS A 92 10.66 -35.86 -4.84
N LYS A 93 9.91 -35.90 -3.73
CA LYS A 93 8.65 -35.14 -3.60
C LYS A 93 8.95 -33.65 -3.45
N PHE A 94 9.99 -33.31 -2.70
CA PHE A 94 10.37 -31.92 -2.45
C PHE A 94 10.94 -31.23 -3.70
N GLU A 95 11.74 -31.95 -4.49
CA GLU A 95 12.26 -31.49 -5.77
C GLU A 95 11.12 -31.09 -6.72
N ARG A 96 10.06 -31.89 -6.80
CA ARG A 96 8.86 -31.58 -7.60
C ARG A 96 8.12 -30.34 -7.09
N ILE A 97 8.10 -30.10 -5.78
CA ILE A 97 7.54 -28.87 -5.20
C ILE A 97 8.39 -27.68 -5.63
N TYR A 98 9.71 -27.75 -5.47
CA TYR A 98 10.59 -26.65 -5.84
C TYR A 98 10.62 -26.38 -7.34
N ALA A 99 10.49 -27.40 -8.19
CA ALA A 99 10.34 -27.22 -9.63
C ALA A 99 9.09 -26.38 -9.95
N ASP A 100 7.96 -26.66 -9.30
CA ASP A 100 6.72 -25.89 -9.47
C ASP A 100 6.82 -24.48 -8.88
N VAL A 101 7.47 -24.32 -7.72
CA VAL A 101 7.76 -23.01 -7.11
C VAL A 101 8.62 -22.17 -8.06
N GLN A 102 9.71 -22.73 -8.58
CA GLN A 102 10.59 -22.04 -9.53
C GLN A 102 9.85 -21.66 -10.80
N LEU A 103 9.02 -22.56 -11.34
CA LEU A 103 8.18 -22.28 -12.51
C LEU A 103 7.23 -21.11 -12.24
N ARG A 104 6.56 -21.09 -11.08
CA ARG A 104 5.67 -19.97 -10.70
C ARG A 104 6.42 -18.66 -10.54
N LEU A 105 7.58 -18.67 -9.89
CA LEU A 105 8.42 -17.47 -9.74
C LEU A 105 8.93 -16.97 -11.10
N ASN A 106 9.34 -17.87 -12.00
CA ASN A 106 9.76 -17.53 -13.35
C ASN A 106 8.60 -16.95 -14.18
N ASN A 107 7.42 -17.56 -14.11
CA ASN A 107 6.22 -17.06 -14.79
C ASN A 107 5.84 -15.67 -14.26
N LEU A 108 5.88 -15.46 -12.94
CA LEU A 108 5.64 -14.15 -12.33
C LEU A 108 6.66 -13.12 -12.85
N ARG A 109 7.94 -13.48 -12.91
CA ARG A 109 8.99 -12.63 -13.48
C ARG A 109 8.73 -12.31 -14.95
N GLU A 110 8.39 -13.30 -15.76
CA GLU A 110 8.07 -13.09 -17.17
C GLU A 110 6.85 -12.20 -17.36
N ASP A 111 5.80 -12.40 -16.57
CA ASP A 111 4.60 -11.60 -16.61
C ASP A 111 4.87 -10.15 -16.18
N ILE A 112 5.79 -9.93 -15.24
CA ILE A 112 6.31 -8.59 -14.90
C ILE A 112 7.05 -7.99 -16.10
N VAL A 113 7.98 -8.73 -16.71
CA VAL A 113 8.76 -8.25 -17.87
C VAL A 113 7.87 -7.97 -19.09
N LYS A 114 6.84 -8.78 -19.29
CA LYS A 114 5.83 -8.63 -20.36
C LYS A 114 4.78 -7.55 -20.03
N GLY A 115 4.90 -6.88 -18.89
CA GLY A 115 3.97 -5.82 -18.46
C GLY A 115 2.54 -6.29 -18.20
N LYS A 116 2.30 -7.60 -18.05
CA LYS A 116 0.97 -8.16 -17.70
C LYS A 116 0.51 -7.69 -16.33
N PHE A 117 1.47 -7.58 -15.42
CA PHE A 117 1.34 -6.69 -14.29
C PHE A 117 1.79 -5.33 -14.80
N GLN A 118 0.90 -4.34 -14.87
CA GLN A 118 1.32 -2.94 -15.01
C GLN A 118 2.21 -2.62 -13.80
N SER A 119 3.52 -2.84 -13.93
CA SER A 119 4.45 -2.60 -12.86
C SER A 119 4.72 -1.10 -12.81
N PHE A 120 4.06 -0.46 -11.85
CA PHE A 120 4.64 0.66 -11.12
C PHE A 120 5.94 0.14 -10.48
N ASP A 121 7.04 0.13 -11.23
CA ASP A 121 8.26 -0.67 -10.98
C ASP A 121 8.77 -0.65 -9.52
N SER A 122 9.36 -1.73 -9.01
CA SER A 122 10.05 -1.87 -7.69
C SER A 122 9.22 -2.02 -6.39
N ILE A 123 8.58 -3.19 -6.31
CA ILE A 123 7.50 -3.68 -5.43
C ILE A 123 7.77 -3.80 -3.90
N GLY A 124 8.98 -3.67 -3.37
CA GLY A 124 9.22 -3.76 -1.90
C GLY A 124 9.49 -2.42 -1.19
N PHE A 125 10.24 -1.54 -1.84
CA PHE A 125 10.62 -0.22 -1.32
C PHE A 125 9.67 0.89 -1.77
N ARG A 126 9.03 0.74 -2.94
CA ARG A 126 7.97 1.67 -3.40
C ARG A 126 6.63 1.43 -2.73
N MET A 127 6.34 0.22 -2.22
CA MET A 127 5.17 0.02 -1.36
C MET A 127 5.24 0.86 -0.07
N LEU A 128 6.44 1.29 0.34
CA LEU A 128 6.62 2.23 1.44
C LEU A 128 6.64 3.69 0.99
N THR A 129 6.88 4.02 -0.28
CA THR A 129 7.04 5.41 -0.76
C THR A 129 6.57 5.64 -2.20
N ASN A 130 5.48 6.42 -2.40
CA ASN A 130 4.95 6.78 -3.72
C ASN A 130 5.05 8.30 -3.97
N ASN A 131 5.59 8.71 -5.12
CA ASN A 131 5.45 10.10 -5.56
C ASN A 131 4.06 10.32 -6.15
N LEU A 132 3.26 11.15 -5.47
CA LEU A 132 1.91 11.53 -5.83
C LEU A 132 1.85 12.81 -6.67
N TRP A 133 2.97 13.51 -6.85
CA TRP A 133 3.00 14.74 -7.63
C TRP A 133 2.79 14.47 -9.12
N ASN A 134 1.70 14.99 -9.66
CA ASN A 134 1.29 14.80 -11.07
C ASN A 134 1.19 16.11 -11.85
N LEU A 135 1.73 17.21 -11.32
CA LEU A 135 1.82 18.51 -11.98
C LEU A 135 3.25 18.76 -12.47
N HIS A 136 3.48 19.88 -13.16
CA HIS A 136 4.83 20.24 -13.60
C HIS A 136 5.78 20.34 -12.39
N PRO A 137 7.00 19.77 -12.46
CA PRO A 137 7.91 19.64 -11.31
C PRO A 137 8.67 20.94 -10.97
N SER A 138 8.64 21.94 -11.84
CA SER A 138 9.34 23.21 -11.68
C SER A 138 8.52 24.37 -12.24
N TYR A 139 8.72 25.58 -11.74
CA TYR A 139 8.10 26.78 -12.26
C TYR A 139 9.07 27.94 -12.14
N HIS A 140 9.09 28.80 -13.15
CA HIS A 140 9.87 30.03 -13.12
C HIS A 140 8.96 31.21 -13.42
N PHE A 141 8.90 32.15 -12.49
CA PHE A 141 8.09 33.35 -12.58
C PHE A 141 8.99 34.57 -12.54
N THR A 142 8.82 35.43 -13.52
CA THR A 142 9.52 36.71 -13.70
C THR A 142 8.59 37.87 -13.33
N SER A 143 9.12 39.11 -13.34
CA SER A 143 8.35 40.33 -13.03
C SER A 143 7.06 40.46 -13.84
N ASP A 144 7.08 40.00 -15.09
CA ASP A 144 5.99 40.15 -16.04
C ASP A 144 4.98 38.99 -15.93
N SER A 145 5.28 37.99 -15.10
CA SER A 145 4.38 36.87 -14.85
C SER A 145 3.21 37.31 -13.97
N VAL A 146 2.00 36.99 -14.41
CA VAL A 146 0.80 37.14 -13.56
C VAL A 146 0.97 36.29 -12.31
N ARG A 147 0.81 36.91 -11.13
CA ARG A 147 0.97 36.18 -9.87
C ARG A 147 0.00 35.01 -9.79
N THR A 148 0.56 33.83 -9.60
CA THR A 148 -0.19 32.62 -9.25
C THR A 148 0.11 32.23 -7.81
N LYS A 149 -0.93 31.83 -7.06
CA LYS A 149 -0.75 31.25 -5.73
C LYS A 149 -0.29 29.77 -5.79
N LEU A 150 -0.28 29.18 -6.99
CA LEU A 150 0.06 27.80 -7.31
C LEU A 150 -0.59 26.78 -6.35
N PRO A 151 -1.93 26.63 -6.42
CA PRO A 151 -2.63 25.59 -5.68
C PRO A 151 -2.42 24.22 -6.32
N PHE A 152 -2.49 23.17 -5.51
CA PHE A 152 -2.56 21.80 -6.00
C PHE A 152 -3.64 21.01 -5.27
N LYS A 153 -4.17 19.99 -5.95
CA LYS A 153 -5.09 19.01 -5.38
C LYS A 153 -4.73 17.62 -5.93
N ILE A 154 -4.46 16.70 -5.03
CA ILE A 154 -4.21 15.29 -5.32
C ILE A 154 -5.37 14.48 -4.72
N GLN A 155 -6.04 13.73 -5.57
CA GLN A 155 -7.14 12.85 -5.19
C GLN A 155 -6.90 11.49 -5.82
N GLN A 156 -6.70 10.48 -4.99
CA GLN A 156 -6.35 9.12 -5.42
C GLN A 156 -7.09 8.10 -4.53
N PRO A 157 -7.61 7.00 -5.09
CA PRO A 157 -8.38 6.02 -4.32
C PRO A 157 -7.55 5.28 -3.26
N TYR A 158 -6.23 5.28 -3.42
CA TYR A 158 -5.29 4.56 -2.56
C TYR A 158 -4.68 5.43 -1.44
N LEU A 159 -5.17 6.66 -1.20
CA LEU A 159 -4.74 7.46 -0.04
C LEU A 159 -5.23 6.81 1.25
N MET A 160 -4.34 6.64 2.22
CA MET A 160 -4.65 5.95 3.48
C MET A 160 -4.38 6.83 4.70
N THR A 161 -5.20 6.64 5.73
CA THR A 161 -4.94 7.13 7.09
C THR A 161 -3.67 6.49 7.66
N GLN A 162 -3.06 7.15 8.65
CA GLN A 162 -1.77 6.84 9.29
C GLN A 162 -0.53 6.92 8.41
N ASP A 163 -0.69 7.00 7.09
CA ASP A 163 0.41 7.31 6.20
C ASP A 163 0.93 8.73 6.43
N ILE A 164 2.17 8.93 5.98
CA ILE A 164 2.87 10.20 6.08
C ILE A 164 2.96 10.79 4.67
N TYR A 165 2.50 12.03 4.51
CA TYR A 165 2.62 12.77 3.26
C TYR A 165 3.67 13.84 3.42
N GLU A 166 4.62 13.89 2.49
CA GLU A 166 5.78 14.76 2.52
C GLU A 166 5.90 15.55 1.22
N LEU A 167 5.66 16.85 1.30
CA LEU A 167 5.86 17.78 0.20
C LEU A 167 7.29 18.31 0.26
N ARG A 168 8.04 18.12 -0.83
CA ARG A 168 9.44 18.56 -0.98
C ARG A 168 9.62 19.36 -2.24
N PHE A 169 10.30 20.49 -2.13
CA PHE A 169 10.64 21.33 -3.27
C PHE A 169 11.81 22.25 -2.94
N LEU A 170 12.42 22.79 -3.98
CA LEU A 170 13.36 23.90 -3.89
C LEU A 170 12.64 25.19 -4.24
N GLN A 171 12.90 26.26 -3.50
CA GLN A 171 12.33 27.58 -3.76
C GLN A 171 13.35 28.68 -3.56
N ARG A 172 13.31 29.67 -4.45
CA ARG A 172 14.01 30.95 -4.33
C ARG A 172 13.00 32.05 -4.67
N ILE A 173 12.85 33.02 -3.78
CA ILE A 173 12.04 34.22 -4.02
C ILE A 173 13.02 35.40 -3.99
N ALA A 174 12.99 36.27 -5.00
CA ALA A 174 13.90 37.40 -5.03
C ALA A 174 13.44 38.53 -4.07
N PRO A 175 14.35 39.36 -3.54
CA PRO A 175 14.01 40.51 -2.69
C PRO A 175 13.06 41.50 -3.35
N GLN A 176 13.08 41.58 -4.68
CA GLN A 176 12.18 42.43 -5.46
C GLN A 176 10.74 41.91 -5.47
N ASP A 177 10.50 40.66 -5.06
CA ASP A 177 9.16 40.10 -4.91
C ASP A 177 8.42 40.80 -3.76
N SER A 178 7.22 41.28 -4.06
CA SER A 178 6.39 42.07 -3.15
C SER A 178 5.49 41.24 -2.21
N SER A 179 5.69 39.92 -2.12
CA SER A 179 4.94 39.07 -1.20
C SER A 179 5.21 39.46 0.25
N VAL A 180 4.15 39.78 0.99
CA VAL A 180 4.22 39.97 2.44
C VAL A 180 3.90 38.66 3.13
N ASP A 181 4.77 38.24 4.05
CA ASP A 181 4.69 36.97 4.78
C ASP A 181 4.44 35.78 3.84
N PRO A 182 5.36 35.45 2.91
CA PRO A 182 5.14 34.33 2.02
C PRO A 182 5.20 33.01 2.81
N TYR A 183 4.38 32.05 2.39
CA TYR A 183 4.25 30.76 3.07
C TYR A 183 3.82 29.66 2.10
N VAL A 184 4.12 28.43 2.49
CA VAL A 184 3.62 27.20 1.87
C VAL A 184 2.72 26.48 2.86
N VAL A 185 1.66 25.84 2.37
CA VAL A 185 0.74 25.04 3.19
C VAL A 185 0.35 23.76 2.47
N MET A 186 0.24 22.67 3.22
CA MET A 186 -0.30 21.39 2.78
C MET A 186 -1.41 20.96 3.75
N ARG A 187 -2.48 20.38 3.20
CA ARG A 187 -3.67 19.95 3.93
C ARG A 187 -4.09 18.55 3.51
N ILE A 188 -4.61 17.78 4.46
CA ILE A 188 -5.24 16.47 4.23
C ILE A 188 -6.71 16.62 4.58
N HIS A 189 -7.60 16.43 3.60
CA HIS A 189 -9.04 16.46 3.78
C HIS A 189 -9.60 15.05 3.92
N TYR A 190 -10.43 14.85 4.94
CA TYR A 190 -11.04 13.56 5.25
C TYR A 190 -12.52 13.54 4.86
N ALA A 191 -13.04 12.35 4.56
CA ALA A 191 -14.43 12.10 4.17
C ALA A 191 -15.48 12.62 5.15
N ASN A 192 -15.13 12.76 6.43
CA ASN A 192 -16.02 13.29 7.46
C ASN A 192 -15.99 14.84 7.57
N GLY A 193 -15.32 15.52 6.64
CA GLY A 193 -15.18 16.98 6.61
C GLY A 193 -14.06 17.54 7.50
N LYS A 194 -13.35 16.72 8.28
CA LYS A 194 -12.18 17.19 9.05
C LYS A 194 -10.99 17.44 8.13
N THR A 195 -10.05 18.28 8.57
CA THR A 195 -8.85 18.62 7.82
C THR A 195 -7.64 18.74 8.74
N ASP A 196 -6.55 18.03 8.41
CA ASP A 196 -5.23 18.27 9.01
C ASP A 196 -4.45 19.25 8.13
N SER A 197 -3.57 20.06 8.72
CA SER A 197 -2.73 20.99 7.95
C SER A 197 -1.36 21.22 8.56
N ILE A 198 -0.40 21.54 7.71
CA ILE A 198 0.93 22.01 8.07
C ILE A 198 1.30 23.18 7.16
N PHE A 199 1.92 24.20 7.72
CA PHE A 199 2.42 25.33 6.94
C PHE A 199 3.84 25.69 7.38
N GLN A 200 4.57 26.34 6.49
CA GLN A 200 5.91 26.85 6.74
C GLN A 200 6.05 28.23 6.10
N LYS A 201 6.64 29.18 6.82
CA LYS A 201 7.00 30.49 6.25
C LYS A 201 8.14 30.33 5.26
N THR A 202 8.12 31.13 4.20
CA THR A 202 9.18 31.21 3.21
C THR A 202 9.80 32.61 3.23
N PHE A 203 10.89 32.83 2.49
CA PHE A 203 11.67 34.06 2.57
C PHE A 203 12.00 34.59 1.17
N ASN A 204 11.89 35.91 1.01
CA ASN A 204 12.20 36.68 -0.19
C ASN A 204 13.58 37.33 -0.10
N ASP A 205 14.62 36.51 0.01
CA ASP A 205 16.00 36.96 0.23
C ASP A 205 16.98 36.40 -0.84
N SER A 206 16.46 35.91 -1.97
CA SER A 206 17.21 35.28 -3.06
C SER A 206 17.96 33.99 -2.71
N ILE A 207 17.85 33.47 -1.49
CA ILE A 207 18.51 32.22 -1.10
C ILE A 207 17.65 31.04 -1.57
N LEU A 208 18.26 30.11 -2.31
CA LEU A 208 17.62 28.86 -2.72
C LEU A 208 17.54 27.92 -1.52
N ARG A 209 16.32 27.56 -1.10
CA ARG A 209 16.09 26.68 0.05
C ARG A 209 15.32 25.44 -0.34
N ARG A 210 15.62 24.34 0.36
CA ARG A 210 14.81 23.12 0.35
C ARG A 210 13.76 23.20 1.44
N TYR A 211 12.49 23.13 1.04
CA TYR A 211 11.36 23.02 1.95
C TYR A 211 10.88 21.57 2.00
N THR A 212 10.56 21.10 3.21
CA THR A 212 10.05 19.76 3.47
C THR A 212 8.90 19.86 4.48
N LEU A 213 7.66 19.71 4.01
CA LEU A 213 6.47 19.71 4.85
C LEU A 213 6.01 18.26 5.00
N ARG A 214 6.06 17.74 6.24
CA ARG A 214 5.71 16.35 6.54
C ARG A 214 4.49 16.29 7.45
N LEU A 215 3.41 15.64 7.00
CA LEU A 215 2.14 15.54 7.72
C LEU A 215 1.68 14.08 7.75
N ARG A 216 1.45 13.54 8.95
CA ARG A 216 0.83 12.22 9.15
C ARG A 216 -0.68 12.37 9.12
N ALA A 217 -1.38 11.52 8.39
CA ALA A 217 -2.85 11.46 8.40
C ALA A 217 -3.36 10.82 9.69
N ARG A 218 -3.50 11.59 10.77
CA ARG A 218 -3.73 11.03 12.11
C ARG A 218 -5.15 10.53 12.32
N LEU A 219 -6.11 11.01 11.55
CA LEU A 219 -7.52 10.73 11.78
C LEU A 219 -7.94 9.43 11.09
N PRO A 220 -8.70 8.53 11.75
CA PRO A 220 -9.06 7.22 11.23
C PRO A 220 -10.27 7.28 10.27
N TYR A 221 -10.20 8.17 9.28
CA TYR A 221 -11.20 8.34 8.24
C TYR A 221 -10.56 8.19 6.87
N LYS A 222 -11.37 7.84 5.88
CA LYS A 222 -10.95 7.88 4.47
C LYS A 222 -10.45 9.28 4.12
N ILE A 223 -9.35 9.34 3.38
CA ILE A 223 -8.82 10.60 2.85
C ILE A 223 -9.49 10.88 1.53
N ASP A 224 -10.08 12.06 1.40
CA ASP A 224 -10.71 12.51 0.17
C ASP A 224 -9.68 13.13 -0.78
N SER A 225 -8.84 14.02 -0.25
CA SER A 225 -7.82 14.69 -1.06
C SER A 225 -6.73 15.32 -0.21
N ILE A 226 -5.58 15.52 -0.84
CA ILE A 226 -4.48 16.32 -0.31
C ILE A 226 -4.41 17.60 -1.14
N THR A 227 -4.46 18.75 -0.49
CA THR A 227 -4.37 20.04 -1.16
C THR A 227 -3.20 20.85 -0.61
N GLY A 228 -2.81 21.88 -1.33
CA GLY A 228 -1.85 22.84 -0.81
C GLY A 228 -1.71 24.07 -1.67
N LEU A 229 -0.90 25.00 -1.17
CA LEU A 229 -0.59 26.27 -1.80
C LEU A 229 0.92 26.50 -1.67
N LEU A 230 1.63 26.53 -2.79
CA LEU A 230 3.09 26.67 -2.79
C LEU A 230 3.55 28.13 -2.69
N LEU A 231 2.76 29.07 -3.23
CA LEU A 231 3.09 30.49 -3.32
C LEU A 231 2.06 31.35 -2.57
N GLY A 232 1.78 30.97 -1.33
CA GLY A 232 0.91 31.73 -0.44
C GLY A 232 1.59 33.01 0.05
N CYS A 233 0.80 34.06 0.29
CA CYS A 233 1.22 35.28 0.95
C CYS A 233 0.00 35.94 1.63
N LYS A 234 0.22 36.85 2.57
CA LYS A 234 -0.87 37.64 3.16
C LYS A 234 -1.30 38.77 2.22
N GLN A 235 -0.33 39.46 1.63
CA GLN A 235 -0.54 40.58 0.72
C GLN A 235 0.47 40.53 -0.42
N TYR A 236 0.12 41.14 -1.55
CA TYR A 236 0.93 41.21 -2.75
C TYR A 236 0.81 42.62 -3.35
N LYS A 237 1.93 43.25 -3.70
CA LYS A 237 1.96 44.66 -4.15
C LYS A 237 2.34 44.86 -5.62
N GLY A 238 2.45 43.79 -6.41
CA GLY A 238 2.54 43.90 -7.89
C GLY A 238 3.82 43.40 -8.55
N THR A 239 4.90 43.13 -7.79
CA THR A 239 6.12 42.51 -8.33
C THR A 239 6.24 41.07 -7.88
N PHE A 240 6.41 40.15 -8.83
CA PHE A 240 6.49 38.72 -8.59
C PHE A 240 7.77 38.15 -9.18
N TYR A 241 8.58 37.45 -8.38
CA TYR A 241 9.80 36.83 -8.86
C TYR A 241 10.13 35.59 -8.04
N VAL A 242 9.83 34.42 -8.59
CA VAL A 242 9.92 33.16 -7.86
C VAL A 242 10.40 32.04 -8.77
N GLN A 243 11.35 31.25 -8.27
CA GLN A 243 11.75 29.97 -8.86
C GLN A 243 11.34 28.84 -7.93
N LEU A 244 10.67 27.84 -8.49
CA LEU A 244 10.35 26.57 -7.85
C LEU A 244 10.96 25.43 -8.67
N ASP A 245 11.53 24.45 -7.99
CA ASP A 245 12.15 23.31 -8.65
C ASP A 245 12.01 22.03 -7.83
N SER A 246 12.15 20.88 -8.50
CA SER A 246 12.18 19.55 -7.89
C SER A 246 10.98 19.27 -6.98
N ILE A 247 9.78 19.75 -7.36
CA ILE A 247 8.56 19.56 -6.59
C ILE A 247 8.18 18.08 -6.61
N ARG A 248 8.03 17.51 -5.41
CA ARG A 248 7.62 16.12 -5.17
C ARG A 248 6.67 16.07 -3.99
N LEU A 249 5.69 15.16 -4.07
CA LEU A 249 4.80 14.84 -2.96
C LEU A 249 4.93 13.36 -2.69
N LEU A 250 5.68 12.98 -1.66
CA LEU A 250 5.96 11.60 -1.33
C LEU A 250 4.95 11.13 -0.28
N ARG A 251 4.24 10.04 -0.57
CA ARG A 251 3.46 9.29 0.42
C ARG A 251 4.34 8.20 0.97
N TYR A 252 4.58 8.19 2.28
CA TYR A 252 5.19 7.09 2.99
C TYR A 252 4.11 6.22 3.64
N PHE A 253 4.03 4.95 3.22
CA PHE A 253 3.10 3.97 3.74
C PHE A 253 3.57 3.42 5.08
N VAL A 254 2.68 3.34 6.07
CA VAL A 254 2.98 2.82 7.41
C VAL A 254 2.27 1.47 7.60
N PRO A 255 2.98 0.32 7.47
CA PRO A 255 2.36 -1.02 7.46
C PRO A 255 1.72 -1.43 8.78
N GLU A 256 2.25 -0.96 9.91
CA GLU A 256 1.97 -1.44 11.27
C GLU A 256 0.50 -1.40 11.71
N TRP A 257 -0.38 -0.72 10.95
CA TRP A 257 -1.77 -0.49 11.35
C TRP A 257 -2.80 -0.76 10.25
N GLN A 258 -2.41 -1.10 9.02
CA GLN A 258 -3.34 -0.98 7.88
C GLN A 258 -4.42 -2.06 7.79
N ASP A 259 -4.16 -3.30 8.22
CA ASP A 259 -5.17 -4.37 8.15
C ASP A 259 -6.31 -4.15 9.15
N SER A 260 -5.99 -3.69 10.36
CA SER A 260 -6.99 -3.30 11.37
C SER A 260 -7.68 -1.97 11.04
N LEU A 261 -6.96 -1.03 10.39
CA LEU A 261 -7.51 0.27 10.03
C LEU A 261 -8.44 0.23 8.81
N ARG A 262 -8.21 -0.65 7.82
CA ARG A 262 -9.14 -0.83 6.69
C ARG A 262 -10.52 -1.22 7.18
N GLN A 263 -10.60 -2.21 8.06
CA GLN A 263 -11.85 -2.64 8.69
C GLN A 263 -12.51 -1.50 9.50
N MET A 264 -11.72 -0.70 10.22
CA MET A 264 -12.24 0.42 11.00
C MET A 264 -12.73 1.59 10.13
N VAL A 265 -12.02 1.91 9.04
CA VAL A 265 -12.39 2.97 8.09
C VAL A 265 -13.64 2.58 7.31
N GLU A 266 -13.76 1.33 6.87
CA GLU A 266 -14.95 0.80 6.21
C GLU A 266 -16.18 0.83 7.14
N LYS A 267 -16.00 0.45 8.42
CA LYS A 267 -17.03 0.58 9.44
C LYS A 267 -17.47 2.04 9.65
N ASN A 268 -16.52 2.97 9.71
CA ASN A 268 -16.80 4.40 9.90
C ASN A 268 -17.34 5.10 8.64
N ALA A 269 -17.10 4.56 7.45
CA ALA A 269 -17.68 5.06 6.21
C ALA A 269 -19.16 4.69 6.05
N ASN A 270 -19.59 3.58 6.66
CA ASN A 270 -20.96 3.06 6.59
C ASN A 270 -21.85 3.48 7.77
N SER A 271 -21.31 4.15 8.78
CA SER A 271 -22.08 4.67 9.92
C SER A 271 -22.04 6.19 9.97
N PRO A 272 -23.04 6.90 9.41
CA PRO A 272 -23.35 8.26 9.84
C PRO A 272 -24.05 8.19 11.20
N GLU A 273 -23.38 7.65 12.22
CA GLU A 273 -23.95 7.64 13.57
C GLU A 273 -23.86 9.04 14.16
N LYS A 274 -25.00 9.72 14.14
CA LYS A 274 -25.33 10.82 15.05
C LYS A 274 -25.09 10.33 16.47
N PHE A 275 -24.00 10.78 17.11
CA PHE A 275 -23.83 10.60 18.54
C PHE A 275 -25.01 11.27 19.27
N PRO A 276 -25.81 10.56 20.08
CA PRO A 276 -26.82 11.21 20.89
C PRO A 276 -26.11 12.09 21.93
N ALA A 277 -26.47 13.38 21.94
CA ALA A 277 -26.00 14.33 22.92
C ALA A 277 -26.28 13.80 24.34
N LYS A 278 -25.23 13.66 25.13
CA LYS A 278 -25.32 13.24 26.53
C LYS A 278 -26.10 14.32 27.29
N LYS A 279 -27.36 14.04 27.65
CA LYS A 279 -28.15 14.92 28.53
C LYS A 279 -27.42 15.04 29.88
N VAL A 280 -26.88 16.21 30.15
CA VAL A 280 -26.38 16.60 31.47
C VAL A 280 -27.62 16.76 32.36
N ARG A 281 -27.76 15.90 33.39
CA ARG A 281 -28.77 16.12 34.43
C ARG A 281 -28.30 17.29 35.31
N PRO A 282 -29.17 18.26 35.63
CA PRO A 282 -28.82 19.34 36.54
C PRO A 282 -28.60 18.77 37.95
N LYS A 283 -27.53 19.24 38.62
CA LYS A 283 -27.33 19.02 40.05
C LYS A 283 -28.50 19.68 40.78
N ARG A 284 -29.23 18.92 41.59
CA ARG A 284 -30.11 19.50 42.62
C ARG A 284 -29.23 20.06 43.73
N ASN A 285 -29.53 21.30 44.11
CA ASN A 285 -29.02 21.99 45.28
C ASN A 285 -29.39 21.23 46.56
#